data_AF-D4JFW3-F1
#
_entry.id   AF-D4JFW3-F1
#
_cell.length_a   1.000
_cell.length_b   1.000
_cell.length_c   1.000
_cell.angle_alpha   90.00
_cell.angle_beta   90.00
_cell.angle_gamma   90.00
#
_symmetry.space_group_name_H-M   'P 1'
#
loop_
_entity.id
_entity.type
_entity.pdbx_description
1 polymer ?
#
loop_
_entity_poly.entity_id
_entity_poly.type
_entity_poly.pdbx_seq_one_letter_code
_entity_poly.pdbx_strand_id
1 'polypeptide(L)' 'MKELYGIDMEKSQRSKLLSDIPPVDVVITMGCNVHCPYLPCSLREDWGLVDPTGKSDEEFIKAIEEIETKILELKRKLSV' A
#
# COMPACT_ATOMS: atom_id res chain seq x y z
N MET A 1 6.13 1.44 11.86
CA MET A 1 5.05 0.45 12.15
C MET A 1 5.10 -0.12 13.56
N LYS A 2 6.18 -0.80 13.97
CA LYS A 2 6.33 -1.30 15.36
C LYS A 2 6.24 -0.17 16.39
N GLU A 3 7.00 0.90 16.17
CA GLU A 3 7.05 2.04 17.09
C GLU A 3 5.76 2.87 17.06
N LEU A 4 5.27 3.22 15.86
CA LEU A 4 4.07 4.06 15.71
C LEU A 4 2.76 3.37 16.14
N TYR A 5 2.60 2.08 15.82
CA TYR A 5 1.31 1.39 15.97
C TYR A 5 1.39 0.05 16.72
N GLY A 6 2.57 -0.36 17.20
CA GLY A 6 2.75 -1.68 17.82
C GLY A 6 2.65 -2.85 16.83
N ILE A 7 2.69 -2.59 15.51
CA ILE A 7 2.53 -3.62 14.47
C ILE A 7 3.90 -4.15 14.05
N ASP A 8 4.19 -5.39 14.45
CA ASP A 8 5.37 -6.12 14.02
C ASP A 8 5.13 -6.86 12.69
N MET A 9 5.50 -6.19 11.60
CA MET A 9 5.36 -6.72 10.25
C MET A 9 6.33 -7.89 9.97
N GLU A 10 7.47 -7.97 10.64
CA GLU A 10 8.50 -9.00 10.38
C GLU A 10 8.05 -10.41 10.76
N LYS A 11 7.05 -10.52 11.64
CA LYS A 11 6.50 -11.82 12.07
C LYS A 11 5.81 -12.60 10.94
N SER A 12 5.22 -11.90 9.98
CA SER A 12 4.36 -12.55 8.98
C SER A 12 4.41 -11.95 7.57
N GLN A 13 4.84 -10.69 7.42
CA GLN A 13 4.91 -10.05 6.12
C GLN A 13 6.24 -10.39 5.42
N ARG A 14 6.15 -10.58 4.11
CA ARG A 14 7.28 -10.81 3.22
C ARG A 14 6.93 -10.36 1.81
N SER A 15 7.95 -10.04 1.02
CA SER A 15 7.79 -9.81 -0.41
C SER A 15 7.21 -11.06 -1.10
N LYS A 16 6.36 -10.83 -2.08
CA LYS A 16 5.69 -11.87 -2.88
C LYS A 16 5.59 -11.41 -4.33
N LEU A 17 5.52 -12.33 -5.27
CA LEU A 17 5.32 -12.01 -6.67
C LEU A 17 3.87 -11.62 -6.92
N LEU A 18 3.62 -10.87 -8.01
CA LEU A 18 2.24 -10.56 -8.41
C LEU A 18 1.44 -11.84 -8.75
N SER A 19 2.11 -12.89 -9.21
CA SER A 19 1.52 -14.23 -9.43
C SER A 19 1.07 -14.93 -8.16
N ASP A 20 1.60 -14.53 -7.00
CA ASP A 20 1.25 -15.13 -5.70
C ASP A 20 0.05 -14.43 -5.05
N ILE A 21 -0.46 -13.36 -5.67
CA ILE A 21 -1.62 -12.62 -5.19
C ILE A 21 -2.88 -13.41 -5.60
N PRO A 22 -3.75 -13.77 -4.63
CA PRO A 22 -5.02 -14.43 -4.96
C PRO A 22 -5.94 -13.45 -5.72
N PRO A 23 -7.07 -13.91 -6.26
CA PRO A 23 -8.08 -13.01 -6.82
C PRO A 23 -8.45 -11.91 -5.81
N VAL A 24 -8.52 -10.67 -6.29
CA VAL A 24 -8.83 -9.48 -5.47
C VAL A 24 -9.85 -8.60 -6.16
N ASP A 25 -10.73 -7.97 -5.38
CA ASP A 25 -11.72 -7.02 -5.89
C ASP A 25 -11.13 -5.62 -6.12
N VAL A 26 -10.15 -5.25 -5.30
CA VAL A 26 -9.56 -3.91 -5.30
C VAL A 26 -8.05 -4.01 -5.46
N VAL A 27 -7.49 -3.27 -6.42
CA VAL A 27 -6.05 -3.12 -6.63
C VAL A 27 -5.65 -1.67 -6.38
N ILE A 28 -4.71 -1.46 -5.46
CA ILE A 28 -4.12 -0.15 -5.18
C ILE A 28 -2.68 -0.17 -5.67
N THR A 29 -2.32 0.74 -6.57
CA THR A 29 -0.93 0.99 -6.96
C THR A 29 -0.38 2.17 -6.18
N MET A 30 0.93 2.13 -5.89
CA MET A 30 1.58 3.11 -5.01
C MET A 30 2.55 4.04 -5.78
N GLY A 31 2.47 4.12 -7.12
CA GLY A 31 3.30 5.05 -7.91
C GLY A 31 4.68 4.55 -8.35
N CYS A 32 4.87 3.24 -8.58
CA CYS A 32 6.19 2.67 -8.91
C CYS A 32 6.80 3.09 -10.27
N ASN A 33 6.21 4.03 -11.02
CA ASN A 33 6.68 4.52 -12.33
C ASN A 33 7.05 3.44 -13.38
N VAL A 34 6.66 2.19 -13.13
CA VAL A 34 6.80 1.05 -14.03
C VAL A 34 5.43 0.54 -14.39
N HIS A 35 5.27 0.04 -15.62
CA HIS A 35 4.04 -0.60 -16.05
C HIS A 35 3.80 -1.87 -15.23
N CYS A 36 2.90 -1.80 -14.24
CA CYS A 36 2.43 -3.00 -13.56
C CYS A 36 1.63 -3.86 -14.54
N PRO A 37 1.87 -5.19 -14.59
CA PRO A 37 1.01 -6.08 -15.36
C PRO A 37 -0.44 -6.02 -14.84
N TYR A 38 -1.38 -6.25 -15.74
CA TYR A 38 -2.80 -6.22 -15.40
C TYR A 38 -3.14 -7.34 -14.40
N LEU A 39 -3.76 -6.96 -13.30
CA LEU A 39 -4.44 -7.88 -12.38
C LEU A 39 -5.95 -7.65 -12.50
N PRO A 40 -6.75 -8.71 -12.72
CA PRO A 40 -8.20 -8.62 -12.70
C PRO A 40 -8.69 -8.06 -11.37
N CYS A 41 -9.54 -7.05 -11.43
CA CYS A 41 -10.14 -6.40 -10.27
C CYS A 41 -11.37 -5.59 -10.67
N SER A 42 -12.25 -5.32 -9.70
CA SER A 42 -13.44 -4.49 -9.86
C SER A 42 -13.12 -3.00 -9.71
N LEU A 43 -12.18 -2.67 -8.82
CA LEU A 43 -11.73 -1.30 -8.57
C LEU A 43 -10.21 -1.22 -8.65
N ARG A 44 -9.70 -0.18 -9.32
CA ARG A 44 -8.28 0.15 -9.38
C ARG A 44 -8.07 1.61 -9.04
N GLU A 45 -7.24 1.89 -8.05
CA GLU A 45 -6.80 3.26 -7.71
C GLU A 45 -5.27 3.34 -7.76
N ASP A 46 -4.75 4.48 -8.20
CA ASP A 46 -3.33 4.81 -8.06
C ASP A 46 -3.16 5.90 -7.00
N TRP A 47 -2.38 5.61 -5.98
CA TRP A 47 -2.15 6.52 -4.86
C TRP A 47 -0.90 7.38 -5.06
N GLY A 48 -0.04 7.07 -6.03
CA GLY A 48 1.07 7.94 -6.44
C GLY A 48 2.02 8.33 -5.29
N LEU A 49 2.30 7.39 -4.38
CA LEU A 49 3.09 7.68 -3.18
C LEU A 49 4.55 7.96 -3.57
N VAL A 50 5.19 8.83 -2.80
CA VAL A 50 6.61 9.09 -2.94
C VAL A 50 7.39 7.95 -2.27
N ASP A 51 8.29 7.30 -3.02
CA ASP A 51 9.14 6.23 -2.48
C ASP A 51 10.09 6.78 -1.39
N PRO A 52 10.00 6.29 -0.14
CA PRO A 52 10.88 6.70 0.94
C PRO A 52 12.23 5.98 0.94
N THR A 53 12.47 5.03 0.03
CA THR A 53 13.71 4.24 -0.02
C THR A 53 14.95 5.14 -0.08
N GLY A 54 15.91 4.89 0.83
CA GLY A 54 17.15 5.66 0.93
C GLY A 54 17.01 7.06 1.55
N LYS A 55 15.81 7.43 2.02
CA LYS A 55 15.56 8.68 2.75
C LYS A 55 15.60 8.47 4.27
N SER A 56 15.37 9.55 5.01
CA SER A 56 15.33 9.56 6.48
C SER A 56 14.03 8.96 7.03
N ASP A 57 14.04 8.63 8.32
CA ASP A 57 12.88 8.06 9.00
C ASP A 57 11.66 8.99 8.97
N GLU A 58 11.85 10.31 8.96
CA GLU A 58 10.74 11.26 8.84
C GLU A 58 9.99 11.11 7.51
N GLU A 59 10.68 10.77 6.42
CA GLU A 59 10.05 10.53 5.12
C GLU A 59 9.28 9.21 5.11
N PHE A 60 9.78 8.19 5.82
CA PHE A 60 9.02 6.96 6.05
C PHE A 60 7.76 7.21 6.88
N ILE A 61 7.85 8.03 7.95
CA ILE A 61 6.70 8.38 8.80
C ILE A 61 5.64 9.12 7.98
N LYS A 62 6.03 10.11 7.16
CA LYS A 62 5.09 10.80 6.27
C LYS A 62 4.38 9.85 5.31
N ALA A 63 5.10 8.91 4.70
CA ALA A 63 4.50 7.92 3.81
C ALA A 63 3.48 7.02 4.55
N ILE A 64 3.79 6.65 5.79
CA ILE A 64 2.90 5.86 6.65
C ILE A 64 1.60 6.64 6.94
N GLU A 65 1.70 7.91 7.35
CA GLU A 65 0.54 8.76 7.65
C GLU A 65 -0.34 9.02 6.40
N GLU A 66 0.30 9.19 5.24
CA GLU A 66 -0.41 9.33 3.97
C GLU A 66 -1.18 8.04 3.62
N ILE A 67 -0.54 6.88 3.75
CA ILE A 67 -1.17 5.57 3.55
C ILE A 67 -2.37 5.39 4.50
N GLU A 68 -2.21 5.73 5.78
CA GLU A 68 -3.29 5.65 6.78
C GLU A 68 -4.51 6.48 6.35
N THR A 69 -4.28 7.73 5.95
CA THR A 69 -5.34 8.64 5.48
C THR A 69 -6.09 8.05 4.28
N LYS A 70 -5.36 7.56 3.27
CA LYS A 70 -5.95 6.96 2.06
C LYS A 70 -6.69 5.65 2.36
N ILE A 71 -6.20 4.83 3.29
CA ILE A 71 -6.91 3.61 3.75
C ILE A 71 -8.25 3.98 4.40
N LEU A 72 -8.29 5.00 5.25
CA LEU A 72 -9.52 5.45 5.90
C LEU A 72 -10.53 6.00 4.89
N GLU A 73 -10.06 6.73 3.88
CA GLU A 73 -10.89 7.17 2.75
C GLU A 73 -11.44 6.01 1.94
N LEU A 74 -10.58 5.05 1.56
CA LEU A 74 -10.97 3.86 0.82
C LEU A 74 -12.01 3.05 1.61
N LYS A 75 -11.80 2.86 2.92
CA LYS A 75 -12.77 2.18 3.80
C LYS A 75 -14.15 2.85 3.72
N ARG A 76 -14.22 4.18 3.77
CA ARG A 76 -15.50 4.91 3.63
C ARG A 76 -16.14 4.69 2.26
N LYS A 77 -15.35 4.73 1.18
CA LYS A 77 -15.84 4.46 -0.19
C LYS A 77 -16.41 3.05 -0.36
N LEU A 78 -15.81 2.06 0.30
CA LEU A 78 -16.21 0.64 0.21
C LEU A 78 -17.35 0.25 1.17
N SER A 79 -17.63 1.07 2.20
CA SER A 79 -18.69 0.80 3.18
C SER A 79 -20.08 1.27 2.72
N VAL A 80 -20.23 1.54 1.41
CA VAL A 80 -21.47 2.00 0.77
C VAL A 80 -22.22 0.81 0.20
#